data_AF-A0A4Q2YZF2-F1
#
_entry.id   AF-A0A4Q2YZF2-F1
#
_cell.length_a   1.000
_cell.length_b   1.000
_cell.length_c   1.000
_cell.angle_alpha   90.00
_cell.angle_beta   90.00
_cell.angle_gamma   90.00
#
_symmetry.space_group_name_H-M   'P 1'
#
loop_
_entity.id
_entity.type
_entity.pdbx_description
1 polymer ?
#
loop_
_entity_poly.entity_id
_entity_poly.type
_entity_poly.pdbx_seq_one_letter_code
_entity_poly.pdbx_strand_id
1 'polypeptide(L)'
;MRLVLIAALLASTASVAARAHEESAPAAQSKPVPKEELLKPPADAAHYVVVSEAGQHGSQWRWQLPDGRTAYRWSQELRGWITEMDQVTTFGRDGTIAALNVRGVTIAGDAAEEFRVADGRASWKTANDSGE
;
A
#
# COMPACT_ATOMS: atom_id res chain seq x y z
N MET A 1 -35.54 -57.87 -25.94
CA MET A 1 -36.05 -57.92 -24.56
C MET A 1 -34.87 -58.07 -23.62
N ARG A 2 -34.65 -57.04 -22.79
CA ARG A 2 -34.00 -57.04 -21.45
C ARG A 2 -32.85 -58.03 -21.19
N LEU A 3 -31.65 -57.49 -20.98
CA LEU A 3 -30.87 -57.73 -19.74
C LEU A 3 -29.82 -56.61 -19.60
N VAL A 4 -29.82 -56.03 -18.41
CA VAL A 4 -29.23 -54.74 -18.03
C VAL A 4 -27.75 -54.92 -17.72
N LEU A 5 -26.88 -54.12 -18.36
CA LEU A 5 -25.47 -54.01 -17.97
C LEU A 5 -25.37 -53.19 -16.68
N ILE A 6 -24.94 -53.85 -15.60
CA ILE A 6 -24.37 -53.23 -14.40
C ILE A 6 -22.86 -53.39 -14.52
N ALA A 7 -22.11 -52.30 -14.71
CA ALA A 7 -20.70 -52.24 -14.35
C ALA A 7 -20.16 -50.80 -14.36
N ALA A 8 -19.40 -50.50 -13.31
CA ALA A 8 -18.39 -49.45 -13.20
C ALA A 8 -18.86 -47.99 -13.00
N LEU A 9 -19.37 -47.70 -11.79
CA LEU A 9 -19.12 -46.40 -11.16
C LEU A 9 -17.71 -46.45 -10.55
N LEU A 10 -16.69 -46.08 -11.34
CA LEU A 10 -15.32 -45.87 -10.84
C LEU A 10 -15.19 -44.42 -10.38
N ALA A 11 -14.67 -44.29 -9.15
CA ALA A 11 -14.48 -43.08 -8.40
C ALA A 11 -13.84 -41.94 -9.22
N SER A 12 -14.49 -40.78 -9.20
CA SER A 12 -13.86 -39.50 -9.53
C SER A 12 -13.95 -38.59 -8.31
N THR A 13 -13.20 -38.94 -7.27
CA THR A 13 -12.84 -37.95 -6.24
C THR A 13 -11.68 -37.15 -6.83
N ALA A 14 -12.02 -36.12 -7.60
CA ALA A 14 -11.05 -35.10 -7.94
C ALA A 14 -10.63 -34.45 -6.61
N SER A 15 -9.42 -34.78 -6.16
CA SER A 15 -8.78 -34.04 -5.07
C SER A 15 -8.67 -32.60 -5.54
N VAL A 16 -9.55 -31.74 -5.04
CA VAL A 16 -9.27 -30.31 -4.97
C VAL A 16 -8.06 -30.21 -4.07
N ALA A 17 -6.87 -30.23 -4.67
CA ALA A 17 -5.67 -29.82 -3.99
C ALA A 17 -5.93 -28.36 -3.61
N ALA A 18 -6.37 -28.16 -2.36
CA ALA A 18 -6.33 -26.86 -1.73
C ALA A 18 -4.88 -26.39 -1.93
N ARG A 19 -4.69 -25.37 -2.76
CA ARG A 19 -3.42 -24.65 -2.79
C ARG A 19 -3.29 -24.08 -1.39
N ALA A 20 -2.49 -24.74 -0.56
CA ALA A 20 -1.99 -24.12 0.64
C ALA A 20 -1.40 -22.79 0.17
N HIS A 21 -1.85 -21.68 0.75
CA HIS A 21 -1.11 -20.43 0.64
C HIS A 21 0.32 -20.80 1.07
N GLU A 22 1.29 -20.75 0.15
CA GLU A 22 2.68 -20.83 0.53
C GLU A 22 2.86 -19.78 1.63
N GLU A 23 3.24 -20.25 2.81
CA GLU A 23 3.47 -19.38 3.94
C GLU A 23 4.72 -18.58 3.58
N SER A 24 4.51 -17.34 3.12
CA SER A 24 5.57 -16.42 2.76
C SER A 24 6.56 -16.35 3.91
N ALA A 25 7.86 -16.46 3.61
CA ALA A 25 8.90 -16.33 4.61
C ALA A 25 8.68 -15.03 5.42
N PRO A 26 8.84 -15.05 6.76
CA PRO A 26 8.57 -13.88 7.59
C PRO A 26 9.42 -12.70 7.09
N ALA A 27 8.73 -11.66 6.61
CA ALA A 27 9.38 -10.44 6.17
C ALA A 27 10.19 -9.85 7.33
N ALA A 28 11.43 -9.45 7.07
CA ALA A 28 12.23 -8.71 8.04
C ALA A 28 11.44 -7.46 8.45
N GLN A 29 11.18 -7.31 9.75
CA GLN A 29 10.33 -6.25 10.28
C GLN A 29 10.96 -4.88 9.97
N SER A 30 10.37 -4.12 9.05
CA SER A 30 10.82 -2.77 8.75
C SER A 30 10.49 -1.82 9.92
N LYS A 31 11.29 -0.76 10.05
CA LYS A 31 11.10 0.25 11.09
C LYS A 31 10.56 1.53 10.44
N PRO A 32 9.45 2.09 10.96
CA PRO A 32 8.92 3.35 10.47
C PRO A 32 9.98 4.46 10.47
N VAL A 33 9.99 5.26 9.42
CA VAL A 33 10.81 6.49 9.37
C VAL A 33 10.26 7.47 10.42
N PRO A 34 11.10 8.00 11.35
CA PRO A 34 10.66 8.95 12.35
C PRO A 34 10.12 10.24 11.72
N LYS A 35 9.16 10.88 12.40
CA LYS A 35 8.49 12.12 11.96
C LYS A 35 9.48 13.21 11.54
N GLU A 36 10.59 13.31 12.24
CA GLU A 36 11.63 14.33 12.08
C GLU A 36 12.41 14.20 10.76
N GLU A 37 12.42 12.99 10.19
CA GLU A 37 13.08 12.64 8.92
C GLU A 37 12.11 12.64 7.72
N LEU A 38 10.82 12.83 7.99
CA LEU A 38 9.83 13.01 6.94
C LEU A 38 9.97 14.39 6.29
N LEU A 39 9.47 14.49 5.07
CA LEU A 39 9.44 15.70 4.28
C LEU A 39 8.76 16.84 5.05
N LYS A 40 9.34 18.02 4.91
CA LYS A 40 8.80 19.26 5.49
C LYS A 40 8.08 20.04 4.39
N PRO A 41 6.80 20.35 4.56
CA PRO A 41 6.08 21.11 3.55
C PRO A 41 6.65 22.53 3.46
N PRO A 42 6.85 23.07 2.24
CA PRO A 42 7.18 24.48 2.08
C PRO A 42 5.97 25.37 2.42
N ALA A 43 6.22 26.67 2.60
CA ALA A 43 5.19 27.62 3.03
C ALA A 43 4.05 27.81 2.00
N ASP A 44 4.32 27.53 0.72
CA ASP A 44 3.38 27.63 -0.40
C ASP A 44 2.70 26.30 -0.76
N ALA A 45 2.93 25.24 0.04
CA ALA A 45 2.26 23.96 -0.15
C ALA A 45 0.73 24.13 -0.02
N ALA A 46 -0.02 23.42 -0.86
CA ALA A 46 -1.45 23.28 -0.66
C ALA A 46 -1.69 22.58 0.69
N HIS A 47 -2.38 23.24 1.62
CA HIS A 47 -2.58 22.78 2.98
C HIS A 47 -4.06 22.48 3.23
N TYR A 48 -4.32 21.28 3.73
CA TYR A 48 -5.63 20.79 4.12
C TYR A 48 -5.60 20.41 5.60
N VAL A 49 -6.72 20.56 6.29
CA VAL A 49 -6.86 20.23 7.71
C VAL A 49 -7.81 19.06 7.88
N VAL A 50 -7.45 18.13 8.78
CA VAL A 50 -8.33 17.03 9.18
C VAL A 50 -9.14 17.50 10.37
N VAL A 51 -10.45 17.63 10.22
CA VAL A 51 -11.34 18.26 11.21
C VAL A 51 -12.62 17.45 11.43
N SER A 52 -13.19 17.58 12.61
CA SER A 52 -14.56 17.17 12.93
C SER A 52 -15.22 18.22 13.83
N GLU A 53 -16.46 17.98 14.27
CA GLU A 53 -17.12 18.83 15.27
C GLU A 53 -16.30 18.97 16.57
N ALA A 54 -15.47 17.97 16.89
CA ALA A 54 -14.61 17.98 18.08
C ALA A 54 -13.33 18.83 17.93
N GLY A 55 -13.07 19.37 16.74
CA GLY A 55 -11.90 20.19 16.45
C GLY A 55 -10.99 19.61 15.36
N GLN A 56 -9.77 20.12 15.29
CA GLN A 56 -8.75 19.70 14.32
C GLN A 56 -7.89 18.56 14.88
N HIS A 57 -7.65 17.56 14.04
CA HIS A 57 -6.91 16.32 14.38
C HIS A 57 -5.59 16.20 13.61
N GLY A 58 -5.40 17.00 12.57
CA GLY A 58 -4.22 16.90 11.75
C GLY A 58 -4.20 17.85 10.57
N SER A 59 -3.21 17.64 9.72
CA SER A 59 -2.95 18.40 8.51
C SER A 59 -2.39 17.50 7.43
N GLN A 60 -2.73 17.83 6.19
CA GLN A 60 -2.18 17.23 4.99
C GLN A 60 -1.64 18.33 4.09
N TRP A 61 -0.49 18.10 3.48
CA TRP A 61 0.13 19.03 2.54
C TRP A 61 0.40 18.35 1.22
N ARG A 62 0.34 19.14 0.13
CA ARG A 62 0.74 18.73 -1.21
C ARG A 62 1.55 19.84 -1.87
N TRP A 63 2.69 19.49 -2.46
CA TRP A 63 3.50 20.42 -3.23
C TRP A 63 4.27 19.69 -4.33
N GLN A 64 4.82 20.44 -5.28
CA GLN A 64 5.70 19.91 -6.32
C GLN A 64 7.15 19.98 -5.84
N LEU A 65 7.90 18.89 -6.03
CA LEU A 65 9.35 18.87 -5.87
C LEU A 65 10.03 19.52 -7.10
N PRO A 66 11.29 19.99 -6.96
CA PRO A 66 12.01 20.61 -8.07
C PRO A 66 12.18 19.72 -9.31
N ASP A 67 12.12 18.40 -9.15
CA ASP A 67 12.23 17.41 -10.23
C ASP A 67 10.88 17.05 -10.87
N GLY A 68 9.80 17.76 -10.50
CA GLY A 68 8.46 17.59 -11.06
C GLY A 68 7.62 16.50 -10.38
N ARG A 69 8.18 15.74 -9.43
CA ARG A 69 7.40 14.79 -8.62
C ARG A 69 6.45 15.54 -7.68
N THR A 70 5.34 14.90 -7.32
CA THR A 70 4.41 15.44 -6.32
C THR A 70 4.74 14.86 -4.96
N ALA A 71 4.97 15.72 -3.98
CA ALA A 71 5.16 15.33 -2.59
C ALA A 71 3.88 15.56 -1.78
N TYR A 72 3.66 14.68 -0.82
CA TYR A 72 2.59 14.75 0.16
C TYR A 72 3.15 14.57 1.57
N ARG A 73 2.50 15.21 2.54
CA ARG A 73 2.79 15.03 3.96
C ARG A 73 1.48 14.87 4.71
N TRP A 74 1.40 13.88 5.60
CA TRP A 74 0.25 13.68 6.50
C TRP A 74 0.73 13.63 7.95
N SER A 75 0.29 14.58 8.78
CA SER A 75 0.55 14.60 10.23
C SER A 75 -0.78 14.67 10.96
N GLN A 76 -1.10 13.63 11.73
CA GLN A 76 -2.37 13.50 12.43
C GLN A 76 -2.20 12.75 13.75
N GLU A 77 -2.95 13.21 14.75
CA GLU A 77 -3.23 12.50 15.98
C GLU A 77 -4.73 12.56 16.24
N LEU A 78 -5.36 11.40 16.40
CA LEU A 78 -6.77 11.30 16.74
C LEU A 78 -6.97 10.28 17.86
N ARG A 79 -6.97 10.75 19.11
CA ARG A 79 -7.16 9.90 20.30
C ARG A 79 -6.13 8.77 20.37
N GLY A 80 -4.87 9.11 20.11
CA GLY A 80 -3.76 8.16 20.05
C GLY A 80 -3.60 7.43 18.72
N TRP A 81 -4.50 7.65 17.75
CA TRP A 81 -4.28 7.19 16.37
C TRP A 81 -3.33 8.13 15.66
N ILE A 82 -2.06 7.75 15.68
CA ILE A 82 -0.98 8.52 15.06
C ILE A 82 -0.87 8.11 13.60
N THR A 83 -0.81 9.11 12.72
CA THR A 83 -0.39 8.94 11.34
C THR A 83 0.61 10.03 11.03
N GLU A 84 1.84 9.63 10.77
CA GLU A 84 2.94 10.50 10.40
C GLU A 84 3.61 9.86 9.20
N MET A 85 3.27 10.34 8.00
CA MET A 85 3.83 9.81 6.77
C MET A 85 4.13 10.90 5.75
N ASP A 86 5.05 10.61 4.85
CA ASP A 86 5.21 11.33 3.60
C ASP A 86 5.12 10.38 2.41
N GLN A 87 4.85 10.99 1.27
CA GLN A 87 4.73 10.28 0.02
C GLN A 87 5.34 11.12 -1.09
N VAL A 88 6.08 10.48 -2.00
CA VAL A 88 6.53 11.08 -3.25
C VAL A 88 6.01 10.25 -4.41
N THR A 89 5.32 10.92 -5.34
CA THR A 89 4.66 10.30 -6.48
C THR A 89 5.19 10.88 -7.77
N THR A 90 5.52 9.98 -8.70
CA THR A 90 5.79 10.31 -10.11
C THR A 90 4.58 9.91 -10.92
N PHE A 91 4.01 10.85 -11.67
CA PHE A 91 2.91 10.58 -12.59
C PHE A 91 3.43 10.35 -14.02
N GLY A 92 2.81 9.40 -14.72
CA GLY A 92 2.97 9.20 -16.15
C GLY A 92 2.31 10.34 -16.96
N ARG A 93 2.56 10.36 -18.27
CA ARG A 93 2.02 11.41 -19.16
C ARG A 93 0.50 11.39 -19.26
N ASP A 94 -0.11 10.25 -18.99
CA ASP A 94 -1.55 10.01 -18.95
C ASP A 94 -2.17 10.27 -17.56
N GLY A 95 -1.37 10.71 -16.59
CA GLY A 95 -1.81 10.94 -15.21
C GLY A 95 -1.84 9.69 -14.33
N THR A 96 -1.46 8.52 -14.85
CA THR A 96 -1.31 7.30 -14.03
C THR A 96 -0.12 7.42 -13.08
N ILE A 97 -0.10 6.62 -12.01
CA ILE A 97 1.08 6.55 -11.13
C ILE A 97 2.15 5.71 -11.81
N ALA A 98 3.30 6.32 -12.11
CA ALA A 98 4.45 5.61 -12.66
C ALA A 98 5.40 5.12 -11.56
N ALA A 99 5.48 5.85 -10.44
CA ALA A 99 6.19 5.43 -9.25
C ALA A 99 5.65 6.12 -8.00
N LEU A 100 5.78 5.46 -6.86
CA LEU A 100 5.35 5.92 -5.56
C LEU A 100 6.34 5.42 -4.50
N ASN A 101 6.69 6.28 -3.55
CA ASN A 101 7.40 5.92 -2.33
C ASN A 101 6.67 6.54 -1.14
N VAL A 102 6.30 5.73 -0.16
CA VAL A 102 5.64 6.13 1.09
C VAL A 102 6.56 5.76 2.25
N ARG A 103 6.66 6.64 3.24
CA ARG A 103 7.47 6.44 4.45
C ARG A 103 6.71 6.91 5.67
N GLY A 104 7.01 6.32 6.83
CA GLY A 104 6.51 6.78 8.12
C GLY A 104 5.68 5.74 8.83
N VAL A 105 4.69 6.16 9.60
CA VAL A 105 3.87 5.31 10.46
C VAL A 105 2.38 5.60 10.30
N THR A 106 1.58 4.53 10.33
CA THR A 106 0.12 4.56 10.43
C THR A 106 -0.32 3.88 11.72
N ILE A 107 -1.63 3.84 11.95
CA ILE A 107 -2.22 3.06 13.05
C ILE A 107 -1.91 1.56 12.98
N ALA A 108 -1.54 1.05 11.80
CA ALA A 108 -1.20 -0.36 11.57
C ALA A 108 0.30 -0.65 11.70
N GLY A 109 1.13 0.37 11.94
CA GLY A 109 2.59 0.25 12.00
C GLY A 109 3.28 0.94 10.83
N ASP A 110 4.37 0.36 10.34
CA ASP A 110 5.20 0.96 9.28
C ASP A 110 4.40 1.18 7.99
N ALA A 111 4.46 2.41 7.48
CA ALA A 111 3.80 2.86 6.25
C ALA A 111 4.63 2.61 4.99
N ALA A 112 5.84 2.04 5.12
CA ALA A 112 6.76 1.85 4.01
C ALA A 112 6.08 1.16 2.82
N GLU A 113 6.06 1.84 1.69
CA GLU A 113 5.61 1.32 0.41
C GLU A 113 6.47 1.86 -0.72
N GLU A 114 6.88 0.98 -1.61
CA GLU A 114 7.52 1.29 -2.88
C GLU A 114 6.68 0.67 -3.97
N PHE A 115 6.29 1.47 -4.97
CA PHE A 115 5.58 1.00 -6.15
C PHE A 115 6.22 1.62 -7.40
N ARG A 116 6.29 0.85 -8.48
CA ARG A 116 6.82 1.31 -9.76
C ARG A 116 6.19 0.55 -10.92
N VAL A 117 5.99 1.25 -12.04
CA VAL A 117 5.71 0.64 -13.35
C VAL A 117 6.95 0.73 -14.23
N ALA A 118 7.43 -0.40 -14.74
CA ALA A 118 8.51 -0.50 -15.71
C ALA A 118 8.17 -1.57 -16.76
N ASP A 119 8.49 -1.32 -18.03
CA ASP A 119 8.27 -2.27 -19.12
C ASP A 119 6.83 -2.85 -19.21
N GLY A 120 5.84 -2.01 -18.87
CA GLY A 120 4.42 -2.40 -18.87
C GLY A 120 3.98 -3.26 -17.69
N ARG A 121 4.83 -3.40 -16.67
CA ARG A 121 4.60 -4.23 -15.48
C ARG A 121 4.74 -3.41 -14.21
N ALA A 122 3.85 -3.63 -13.26
CA ALA A 122 3.89 -2.98 -11.96
C ALA A 122 4.64 -3.89 -10.97
N SER A 123 5.44 -3.32 -10.08
CA SER A 123 5.99 -4.03 -8.92
C SER A 123 5.81 -3.21 -7.66
N TRP A 124 5.68 -3.89 -6.53
CA TRP A 124 5.53 -3.26 -5.24
C TRP A 124 6.28 -3.99 -4.13
N LYS A 125 6.60 -3.22 -3.09
CA LYS A 125 7.13 -3.71 -1.82
C LYS A 125 6.54 -2.87 -0.71
N THR A 126 6.01 -3.51 0.31
CA THR A 126 5.52 -2.89 1.54
C THR A 126 6.38 -3.35 2.72
N ALA A 127 6.06 -2.87 3.92
CA ALA A 127 6.64 -3.38 5.16
C ALA A 127 6.49 -4.90 5.35
N ASN A 128 5.41 -5.49 4.84
CA ASN A 128 5.01 -6.87 5.18
C ASN A 128 4.83 -7.79 3.97
N ASP A 129 4.85 -7.26 2.75
CA ASP A 129 4.53 -7.99 1.53
C ASP A 129 5.22 -7.38 0.29
N SER A 130 5.28 -8.11 -0.81
CA SER A 130 5.85 -7.65 -2.08
C SER A 130 5.30 -8.46 -3.26
N GLY A 131 5.27 -7.86 -4.46
CA GLY A 131 4.86 -8.56 -5.66
C GLY A 131 5.09 -7.79 -6.96
N GLU A 132 4.56 -8.36 -8.05
CA GLU A 132 4.69 -7.89 -9.44
C GLU A 132 3.53 -8.36 -10.33
#